data_AF-A0A9E1QXI0-F1
#
_entry.id   AF-A0A9E1QXI0-F1
#
_cell.length_a   1.000
_cell.length_b   1.000
_cell.length_c   1.000
_cell.angle_alpha   90.00
_cell.angle_beta   90.00
_cell.angle_gamma   90.00
#
_symmetry.space_group_name_H-M   'P 1'
#
loop_
_entity.id
_entity.type
_entity.pdbx_description
1 polymer ?
#
loop_
_entity_poly.entity_id
_entity_poly.type
_entity_poly.pdbx_seq_one_letter_code
_entity_poly.pdbx_strand_id
1 'polypeptide(L)'
;MKKNNLLLKTIFAFTLLVFIGCEKEEYTLGAITAPSGISITAEIVGADADNPNGDGTGVVHFTATGSDVITWKFIQNGVERMVPSGKTTYAFSNLGLNTYTVSAVAIGAGGSSSDAATNVEVLATYNPPAALIAKITTGTWRVPIEDGAHMGVGPYDATTGVWWTAGPGDKSTTGMSDDTYKFNADGTFTFDVGANSEIFGKGHALSTDFGGLRDQTPDGNDDVENFPVTQDDVDKLSGTWYITAPGGVETINFSGLGFVGFYTSSHAYEILDRSGDNSMSLKNYYTHESNAWFWTITNRE
;
A
#
# COMPACT_ATOMS: atom_id res chain seq x y z
N MET A 1 -56.69 -5.80 -59.80
CA MET A 1 -56.78 -5.74 -58.32
C MET A 1 -56.29 -7.00 -57.58
N LYS A 2 -56.07 -8.17 -58.22
CA LYS A 2 -55.61 -9.39 -57.50
C LYS A 2 -54.12 -9.43 -57.10
N LYS A 3 -53.21 -8.72 -57.80
CA LYS A 3 -51.75 -8.76 -57.51
C LYS A 3 -51.34 -8.00 -56.22
N ASN A 4 -52.06 -6.93 -55.85
CA ASN A 4 -51.71 -6.12 -54.66
C ASN A 4 -52.07 -6.81 -53.34
N ASN A 5 -53.06 -7.73 -53.34
CA ASN A 5 -53.42 -8.50 -52.15
C ASN A 5 -52.41 -9.62 -51.82
N LEU A 6 -51.61 -10.06 -52.80
CA LEU A 6 -50.56 -11.06 -52.56
C LEU A 6 -49.33 -10.38 -51.96
N LEU A 7 -48.88 -9.26 -52.54
CA LEU A 7 -47.74 -8.48 -52.03
C LEU A 7 -47.94 -8.03 -50.58
N LEU A 8 -49.15 -7.56 -50.24
CA LEU A 8 -49.47 -7.09 -48.89
C LEU A 8 -49.47 -8.26 -47.87
N LYS A 9 -49.91 -9.46 -48.27
CA LYS A 9 -49.87 -10.66 -47.43
C LYS A 9 -48.44 -11.18 -47.24
N THR A 10 -47.60 -11.10 -48.26
CA THR A 10 -46.18 -11.50 -48.15
C THR A 10 -45.39 -10.52 -47.29
N ILE A 11 -45.64 -9.21 -47.39
CA ILE A 11 -45.03 -8.20 -46.53
C ILE A 11 -45.47 -8.40 -45.07
N PHE A 12 -46.76 -8.64 -44.81
CA PHE A 12 -47.25 -8.86 -43.45
C PHE A 12 -46.72 -10.17 -42.84
N ALA A 13 -46.56 -11.22 -43.64
CA ALA A 13 -45.94 -12.48 -43.21
C ALA A 13 -44.43 -12.33 -42.94
N PHE A 14 -43.72 -11.51 -43.72
CA PHE A 14 -42.28 -11.28 -43.53
C PHE A 14 -42.00 -10.37 -42.32
N THR A 15 -42.85 -9.37 -42.05
CA THR A 15 -42.74 -8.52 -40.84
C THR A 15 -43.00 -9.31 -39.55
N LEU A 16 -43.81 -10.37 -39.59
CA LEU A 16 -44.07 -11.22 -38.42
C LEU A 16 -42.89 -12.15 -38.07
N LEU A 17 -42.01 -12.46 -39.03
CA LEU A 17 -40.84 -13.32 -38.85
C LEU A 17 -39.63 -12.60 -38.21
N VAL A 18 -39.60 -11.26 -38.21
CA VAL A 18 -38.45 -10.47 -37.69
C VAL A 18 -38.50 -10.34 -36.15
N PHE A 19 -39.61 -10.64 -35.49
CA PHE A 19 -39.76 -10.49 -34.03
C PHE A 19 -39.38 -11.74 -33.20
N ILE A 20 -38.90 -12.82 -33.81
CA ILE A 20 -38.56 -14.08 -33.10
C ILE A 20 -37.07 -14.16 -32.74
N GLY A 21 -36.23 -13.21 -33.19
CA GLY A 21 -34.76 -13.31 -33.12
C GLY A 21 -34.06 -12.57 -31.98
N CYS A 22 -34.76 -12.09 -30.96
CA CYS A 22 -34.13 -11.38 -29.84
C CYS A 22 -34.44 -12.11 -28.52
N GLU A 23 -33.89 -13.31 -28.34
CA GLU A 23 -33.65 -13.79 -26.98
C GLU A 23 -32.55 -12.90 -26.40
N LYS A 24 -32.95 -12.01 -25.50
CA LYS A 24 -32.01 -11.23 -24.71
C LYS A 24 -31.36 -12.24 -23.76
N GLU A 25 -30.05 -12.48 -23.89
CA GLU A 25 -29.34 -13.31 -22.92
C GLU A 25 -29.53 -12.67 -21.53
N GLU A 26 -30.32 -13.32 -20.67
CA GLU A 26 -30.43 -12.94 -19.27
C GLU A 26 -29.21 -13.47 -18.54
N TYR A 27 -28.22 -12.60 -18.36
CA TYR A 27 -27.11 -12.87 -17.45
C TYR A 27 -27.64 -12.81 -16.02
N THR A 28 -27.89 -13.98 -15.43
CA THR A 28 -28.15 -14.08 -14.00
C THR A 28 -26.81 -14.14 -13.29
N LEU A 29 -26.54 -13.16 -12.43
CA LEU A 29 -25.51 -13.31 -11.43
C LEU A 29 -25.99 -14.45 -10.51
N GLY A 30 -25.16 -15.47 -10.31
CA GLY A 30 -25.42 -16.50 -9.30
C GLY A 30 -25.63 -15.87 -7.92
N ALA A 31 -25.97 -16.68 -6.91
CA ALA A 31 -26.23 -16.16 -5.57
C ALA A 31 -25.03 -15.32 -5.05
N ILE A 32 -25.26 -14.03 -4.83
CA ILE A 32 -24.30 -13.13 -4.20
C ILE A 32 -24.45 -13.29 -2.68
N THR A 33 -23.49 -13.98 -2.07
CA THR A 33 -23.41 -14.11 -0.61
C THR A 33 -22.51 -12.99 -0.09
N ALA A 34 -23.09 -12.11 0.73
CA ALA A 34 -22.32 -11.06 1.38
C ALA A 34 -21.35 -11.67 2.42
N PRO A 35 -20.15 -11.08 2.61
CA PRO A 35 -19.25 -11.50 3.66
C PRO A 35 -19.92 -11.57 5.04
N SER A 36 -19.54 -12.53 5.87
CA SER A 36 -20.17 -12.74 7.18
C SER A 36 -19.17 -13.13 8.27
N GLY A 37 -19.59 -13.00 9.54
CA GLY A 37 -18.74 -13.29 10.69
C GLY A 37 -17.53 -12.36 10.80
N ILE A 38 -17.70 -11.10 10.37
CA ILE A 38 -16.61 -10.13 10.31
C ILE A 38 -16.20 -9.72 11.73
N SER A 39 -14.91 -9.85 12.02
CA SER A 39 -14.31 -9.35 13.25
C SER A 39 -12.97 -8.70 12.99
N ILE A 40 -12.65 -7.69 13.80
CA ILE A 40 -11.36 -7.01 13.82
C ILE A 40 -10.78 -7.10 15.23
N THR A 41 -9.53 -7.54 15.34
CA THR A 41 -8.76 -7.55 16.59
C THR A 41 -7.62 -6.55 16.49
N ALA A 42 -7.23 -6.04 17.65
CA ALA A 42 -6.12 -5.11 17.80
C ALA A 42 -5.16 -5.62 18.87
N GLU A 43 -3.88 -5.68 18.54
CA GLU A 43 -2.80 -6.02 19.45
C GLU A 43 -1.89 -4.80 19.57
N ILE A 44 -1.96 -4.11 20.72
CA ILE A 44 -1.14 -2.93 21.00
C ILE A 44 0.23 -3.41 21.44
N VAL A 45 1.29 -2.92 20.80
CA VAL A 45 2.66 -3.29 21.13
C VAL A 45 2.98 -2.88 22.57
N GLY A 46 3.56 -3.83 23.32
CA GLY A 46 3.91 -3.64 24.72
C GLY A 46 2.73 -3.61 25.69
N ALA A 47 1.52 -3.96 25.25
CA ALA A 47 0.38 -4.01 26.15
C ALA A 47 0.39 -5.25 27.04
N ASP A 48 0.20 -5.04 28.35
CA ASP A 48 0.08 -6.09 29.36
C ASP A 48 -0.87 -5.64 30.49
N ALA A 49 -0.92 -6.40 31.59
CA ALA A 49 -1.81 -6.10 32.72
C ALA A 49 -1.50 -4.77 33.42
N ASP A 50 -0.23 -4.33 33.40
CA ASP A 50 0.23 -3.10 34.04
C ASP A 50 0.22 -1.92 33.05
N ASN A 51 0.37 -2.19 31.75
CA ASN A 51 0.41 -1.23 30.65
C ASN A 51 -0.67 -1.54 29.61
N PRO A 52 -1.98 -1.41 29.92
CA PRO A 52 -3.05 -1.84 29.02
C PRO A 52 -3.09 -1.08 27.68
N ASN A 53 -2.46 0.11 27.61
CA ASN A 53 -2.44 0.97 26.44
C ASN A 53 -1.11 0.94 25.67
N GLY A 54 -0.28 -0.07 25.95
CA GLY A 54 1.02 -0.26 25.30
C GLY A 54 2.19 0.39 26.03
N ASP A 55 3.38 0.18 25.47
CA ASP A 55 4.68 0.68 25.97
C ASP A 55 4.97 2.15 25.57
N GLY A 56 3.97 2.87 25.05
CA GLY A 56 4.12 4.24 24.61
C GLY A 56 4.68 4.41 23.19
N THR A 57 4.84 3.33 22.44
CA THR A 57 5.35 3.35 21.06
C THR A 57 4.29 3.72 20.04
N GLY A 58 3.02 3.60 20.42
CA GLY A 58 1.87 3.90 19.57
C GLY A 58 1.59 2.87 18.48
N VAL A 59 2.27 1.72 18.45
CA VAL A 59 2.13 0.72 17.38
C VAL A 59 1.02 -0.28 17.72
N VAL A 60 0.16 -0.58 16.75
CA VAL A 60 -0.93 -1.54 16.87
C VAL A 60 -1.01 -2.43 15.64
N HIS A 61 -1.03 -3.74 15.86
CA HIS A 61 -1.28 -4.75 14.83
C HIS A 61 -2.77 -5.06 14.77
N PHE A 62 -3.36 -4.90 13.58
CA PHE A 62 -4.76 -5.21 13.33
C PHE A 62 -4.88 -6.46 12.49
N THR A 63 -5.82 -7.34 12.88
CA THR A 63 -6.19 -8.51 12.10
C THR A 63 -7.70 -8.53 11.89
N ALA A 64 -8.12 -8.64 10.64
CA ALA A 64 -9.50 -8.83 10.25
C ALA A 64 -9.75 -10.26 9.76
N THR A 65 -10.87 -10.84 10.16
CA THR A 65 -11.29 -12.20 9.79
C THR A 65 -12.76 -12.22 9.41
N GLY A 66 -13.13 -13.13 8.50
CA GLY A 66 -14.49 -13.28 8.00
C GLY A 66 -14.59 -14.45 7.02
N SER A 67 -15.82 -14.81 6.64
CA SER A 67 -16.11 -15.79 5.58
C SER A 67 -16.64 -15.09 4.33
N ASP A 68 -16.48 -15.75 3.17
CA ASP A 68 -16.87 -15.24 1.85
C ASP A 68 -16.19 -13.91 1.47
N VAL A 69 -14.98 -13.69 2.00
CA VAL A 69 -14.14 -12.51 1.75
C VAL A 69 -13.17 -12.78 0.62
N ILE A 70 -13.17 -11.92 -0.39
CA ILE A 70 -12.19 -11.93 -1.48
C ILE A 70 -10.99 -11.02 -1.11
N THR A 71 -11.26 -9.87 -0.52
CA THR A 71 -10.23 -8.90 -0.09
C THR A 71 -10.73 -8.03 1.05
N TRP A 72 -9.81 -7.36 1.74
CA TRP A 72 -10.13 -6.41 2.80
C TRP A 72 -9.74 -5.00 2.42
N LYS A 73 -10.46 -4.04 3.00
CA LYS A 73 -10.12 -2.62 3.00
C LYS A 73 -10.12 -2.11 4.43
N PHE A 74 -8.99 -1.63 4.93
CA PHE A 74 -8.92 -0.98 6.23
C PHE A 74 -9.13 0.53 6.08
N ILE A 75 -9.83 1.13 7.03
CA ILE A 75 -10.11 2.56 7.08
C ILE A 75 -9.66 3.10 8.43
N GLN A 76 -8.76 4.09 8.40
CA GLN A 76 -8.28 4.82 9.57
C GLN A 76 -8.33 6.31 9.26
N ASN A 77 -9.02 7.09 10.09
CA ASN A 77 -9.19 8.55 9.91
C ASN A 77 -9.64 8.96 8.49
N GLY A 78 -10.51 8.16 7.86
CA GLY A 78 -11.00 8.39 6.50
C GLY A 78 -10.05 7.97 5.37
N VAL A 79 -8.83 7.53 5.69
CA VAL A 79 -7.87 6.98 4.73
C VAL A 79 -8.13 5.49 4.54
N GLU A 80 -8.36 5.08 3.30
CA GLU A 80 -8.61 3.69 2.93
C GLU A 80 -7.33 3.01 2.43
N ARG A 81 -7.12 1.75 2.82
CA ARG A 81 -6.03 0.89 2.32
C ARG A 81 -6.58 -0.49 1.98
N MET A 82 -6.32 -0.97 0.77
CA MET A 82 -6.59 -2.37 0.41
C MET A 82 -5.56 -3.27 1.10
N VAL A 83 -6.01 -4.31 1.78
CA VAL A 83 -5.17 -5.22 2.55
C VAL A 83 -5.66 -6.65 2.35
N PRO A 84 -5.44 -7.28 1.19
CA PRO A 84 -5.99 -8.61 0.89
C PRO A 84 -5.66 -9.69 1.93
N SER A 85 -4.53 -9.55 2.64
CA SER A 85 -4.11 -10.45 3.74
C SER A 85 -5.00 -10.37 4.99
N GLY A 86 -5.81 -9.31 5.13
CA GLY A 86 -6.56 -9.01 6.35
C GLY A 86 -5.70 -8.56 7.53
N LYS A 87 -4.40 -8.32 7.34
CA LYS A 87 -3.46 -7.93 8.42
C LYS A 87 -2.76 -6.64 8.08
N THR A 88 -2.82 -5.66 8.97
CA THR A 88 -2.12 -4.37 8.79
C THR A 88 -1.58 -3.85 10.12
N THR A 89 -0.57 -3.01 10.05
CA THR A 89 -0.02 -2.32 11.22
C THR A 89 -0.25 -0.83 11.06
N TYR A 90 -0.75 -0.19 12.10
CA TYR A 90 -0.79 1.27 12.20
C TYR A 90 0.09 1.71 13.37
N ALA A 91 0.80 2.81 13.18
CA ALA A 91 1.47 3.50 14.25
C ALA A 91 0.74 4.82 14.50
N PHE A 92 0.59 5.19 15.77
CA PHE A 92 -0.15 6.37 16.20
C PHE A 92 0.82 7.30 16.92
N SER A 93 0.86 8.57 16.50
CA SER A 93 1.88 9.53 16.93
C SER A 93 1.31 10.74 17.69
N ASN A 94 -0.01 10.82 17.88
CA ASN A 94 -0.55 11.88 18.73
C ASN A 94 -0.12 11.59 20.17
N LEU A 95 0.67 12.50 20.73
CA LEU A 95 1.22 12.34 22.07
C LEU A 95 0.10 12.17 23.11
N GLY A 96 0.38 11.33 24.11
CA GLY A 96 -0.56 10.96 25.16
C GLY A 96 -1.42 9.76 24.81
N LEU A 97 -2.46 9.55 25.63
CA LEU A 97 -3.44 8.50 25.43
C LEU A 97 -4.55 9.01 24.52
N ASN A 98 -4.71 8.37 23.36
CA ASN A 98 -5.69 8.77 22.36
C ASN A 98 -6.52 7.56 21.91
N THR A 99 -7.80 7.78 21.63
CA THR A 99 -8.70 6.73 21.10
C THR A 99 -8.77 6.83 19.59
N TYR A 100 -8.56 5.72 18.90
CA TYR A 100 -8.64 5.61 17.45
C TYR A 100 -9.69 4.59 17.04
N THR A 101 -10.52 4.94 16.06
CA THR A 101 -11.43 4.01 15.40
C THR A 101 -10.77 3.49 14.14
N VAL A 102 -10.69 2.16 14.02
CA VAL A 102 -10.22 1.48 12.81
C VAL A 102 -11.33 0.54 12.34
N SER A 103 -11.66 0.64 11.05
CA SER A 103 -12.66 -0.21 10.40
C SER A 103 -12.01 -1.15 9.41
N ALA A 104 -12.52 -2.37 9.31
CA ALA A 104 -12.20 -3.33 8.27
C ALA A 104 -13.47 -3.63 7.47
N VAL A 105 -13.42 -3.36 6.17
CA VAL A 105 -14.48 -3.67 5.20
C VAL A 105 -14.07 -4.94 4.46
N ALA A 106 -14.83 -6.01 4.66
CA ALA A 106 -14.73 -7.23 3.86
C ALA A 106 -15.46 -7.03 2.53
N ILE A 107 -14.81 -7.40 1.43
CA ILE A 107 -15.38 -7.33 0.08
C ILE A 107 -15.45 -8.74 -0.48
N GLY A 108 -16.66 -9.18 -0.84
CA GLY A 108 -16.98 -10.50 -1.36
C GLY A 108 -17.42 -10.46 -2.84
N ALA A 109 -18.05 -11.56 -3.27
CA ALA A 109 -18.51 -11.71 -4.65
C ALA A 109 -19.46 -10.58 -5.08
N GLY A 110 -19.37 -10.16 -6.34
CA GLY A 110 -20.21 -9.10 -6.90
C GLY A 110 -20.05 -7.73 -6.24
N GLY A 111 -18.96 -7.50 -5.49
CA GLY A 111 -18.74 -6.27 -4.73
C GLY A 111 -19.61 -6.15 -3.48
N SER A 112 -20.26 -7.25 -3.05
CA SER A 112 -20.96 -7.28 -1.76
C SER A 112 -19.97 -7.01 -0.63
N SER A 113 -20.41 -6.28 0.39
CA SER A 113 -19.52 -5.89 1.49
C SER A 113 -20.21 -5.98 2.83
N SER A 114 -19.38 -6.14 3.86
CA SER A 114 -19.76 -6.05 5.27
C SER A 114 -18.55 -5.54 6.04
N ASP A 115 -18.78 -4.83 7.13
CA ASP A 115 -17.72 -4.18 7.88
C ASP A 115 -17.80 -4.46 9.38
N ALA A 116 -16.66 -4.29 10.04
CA ALA A 116 -16.56 -4.20 11.48
C ALA A 116 -15.59 -3.08 11.86
N ALA A 117 -15.82 -2.45 13.00
CA ALA A 117 -14.95 -1.42 13.54
C ALA A 117 -14.58 -1.73 14.99
N THR A 118 -13.39 -1.30 15.40
CA THR A 118 -12.96 -1.34 16.79
C THR A 118 -12.38 0.00 17.21
N ASN A 119 -12.54 0.32 18.49
CA ASN A 119 -11.87 1.44 19.12
C ASN A 119 -10.68 0.93 19.91
N VAL A 120 -9.52 1.56 19.75
CA VAL A 120 -8.30 1.27 20.49
C VAL A 120 -7.84 2.52 21.23
N GLU A 121 -7.53 2.38 22.52
CA GLU A 121 -6.87 3.43 23.29
C GLU A 121 -5.38 3.16 23.25
N VAL A 122 -4.61 4.08 22.65
CA VAL A 122 -3.20 3.89 22.36
C VAL A 122 -2.40 5.01 23.00
N LEU A 123 -1.37 4.63 23.77
CA LEU A 123 -0.41 5.56 24.33
C LEU A 123 0.73 5.78 23.33
N ALA A 124 0.98 7.04 22.97
CA ALA A 124 2.19 7.46 22.26
C ALA A 124 2.97 8.47 23.11
N THR A 125 4.25 8.21 23.35
CA THR A 125 5.12 9.04 24.21
C THR A 125 6.30 9.64 23.46
N TYR A 126 6.61 9.11 22.27
CA TYR A 126 7.75 9.55 21.50
C TYR A 126 7.48 10.87 20.80
N ASN A 127 8.25 11.90 21.15
CA ASN A 127 8.29 13.17 20.45
C ASN A 127 9.59 13.26 19.62
N PRO A 128 9.52 13.19 18.28
CA PRO A 128 10.71 13.23 17.44
C PRO A 128 11.55 14.49 17.66
N PRO A 129 12.89 14.41 17.71
CA PRO A 129 13.75 15.58 17.85
C PRO A 129 13.49 16.62 16.76
N ALA A 130 13.42 17.90 17.13
CA ALA A 130 13.19 18.98 16.15
C ALA A 130 14.23 19.01 15.02
N ALA A 131 15.48 18.62 15.31
CA ALA A 131 16.54 18.49 14.32
C ALA A 131 16.27 17.36 13.29
N LEU A 132 15.66 16.25 13.72
CA LEU A 132 15.24 15.17 12.82
C LEU A 132 14.12 15.66 11.91
N ILE A 133 13.10 16.32 12.48
CA ILE A 133 12.01 16.90 11.69
C ILE A 133 12.54 17.91 10.68
N ALA A 134 13.41 18.84 11.10
CA ALA A 134 14.01 19.81 10.19
C ALA A 134 14.81 19.14 9.06
N LYS A 135 15.57 18.09 9.36
CA LYS A 135 16.35 17.34 8.38
C LYS A 135 15.45 16.65 7.35
N ILE A 136 14.47 15.85 7.79
CA ILE A 136 13.62 15.08 6.87
C ILE A 136 12.75 15.99 5.99
N THR A 137 12.32 17.14 6.50
CA THR A 137 11.49 18.09 5.74
C THR A 137 12.28 19.04 4.84
N THR A 138 13.60 18.90 4.76
CA THR A 138 14.46 19.74 3.92
C THR A 138 14.67 19.10 2.55
N GLY A 139 14.40 19.86 1.49
CA GLY A 139 14.66 19.45 0.12
C GLY A 139 13.70 18.38 -0.40
N THR A 140 14.13 17.73 -1.48
CA THR A 140 13.43 16.61 -2.11
C THR A 140 14.36 15.41 -2.08
N TRP A 141 13.87 14.29 -1.58
CA TRP A 141 14.66 13.08 -1.42
C TRP A 141 14.54 12.17 -2.65
N ARG A 142 15.59 11.41 -2.93
CA ARG A 142 15.62 10.32 -3.92
C ARG A 142 16.55 9.21 -3.45
N VAL A 143 16.56 8.10 -4.16
CA VAL A 143 17.60 7.07 -4.02
C VAL A 143 18.84 7.50 -4.85
N PRO A 144 20.06 7.60 -4.25
CA PRO A 144 21.28 7.97 -4.96
C PRO A 144 21.86 6.78 -5.72
N ILE A 145 21.22 6.39 -6.82
CA ILE A 145 21.62 5.23 -7.64
C ILE A 145 23.10 5.33 -8.06
N GLU A 146 23.57 6.55 -8.30
CA GLU A 146 24.93 6.86 -8.72
C GLU A 146 26.02 6.51 -7.70
N ASP A 147 25.71 6.48 -6.40
CA ASP A 147 26.70 6.31 -5.33
C ASP A 147 27.01 4.84 -5.03
N GLY A 148 26.12 3.92 -5.40
CA GLY A 148 26.12 2.55 -4.89
C GLY A 148 25.70 2.47 -3.42
N ALA A 149 25.54 1.24 -2.91
CA ALA A 149 24.99 0.96 -1.57
C ALA A 149 23.64 1.64 -1.27
N HIS A 150 22.91 2.04 -2.32
CA HIS A 150 21.63 2.70 -2.23
C HIS A 150 20.48 1.72 -1.96
N MET A 151 20.70 0.43 -2.26
CA MET A 151 19.79 -0.69 -2.05
C MET A 151 20.60 -1.90 -1.56
N GLY A 152 20.04 -2.69 -0.65
CA GLY A 152 20.60 -3.96 -0.22
C GLY A 152 19.56 -4.88 0.42
N VAL A 153 19.91 -6.17 0.54
CA VAL A 153 19.04 -7.20 1.13
C VAL A 153 19.82 -8.06 2.12
N GLY A 154 19.15 -8.45 3.21
CA GLY A 154 19.76 -9.19 4.31
C GLY A 154 18.72 -9.76 5.29
N PRO A 155 19.17 -10.46 6.35
CA PRO A 155 18.31 -10.97 7.39
C PRO A 155 17.77 -9.82 8.26
N TYR A 156 16.70 -10.12 9.02
CA TYR A 156 16.01 -9.14 9.86
C TYR A 156 16.90 -8.43 10.88
N ASP A 157 17.90 -9.11 11.44
CA ASP A 157 18.79 -8.58 12.49
C ASP A 157 19.99 -7.79 11.92
N ALA A 158 20.15 -7.74 10.60
CA ALA A 158 21.21 -6.94 9.98
C ALA A 158 20.86 -5.44 9.95
N THR A 159 21.92 -4.63 9.82
CA THR A 159 21.84 -3.18 9.62
C THR A 159 22.32 -2.75 8.24
N THR A 160 22.68 -3.71 7.38
CA THR A 160 23.13 -3.50 5.99
C THR A 160 22.75 -4.70 5.11
N GLY A 161 22.87 -4.54 3.79
CA GLY A 161 22.63 -5.62 2.81
C GLY A 161 23.73 -6.68 2.79
N VAL A 162 23.69 -7.63 3.73
CA VAL A 162 24.73 -8.67 3.86
C VAL A 162 24.66 -9.78 2.81
N TRP A 163 23.50 -10.03 2.20
CA TRP A 163 23.37 -11.03 1.13
C TRP A 163 23.68 -10.42 -0.23
N TRP A 164 23.23 -9.18 -0.44
CA TRP A 164 23.58 -8.40 -1.62
C TRP A 164 23.43 -6.90 -1.33
N THR A 165 24.28 -6.10 -1.96
CA THR A 165 24.27 -4.64 -1.92
C THR A 165 24.56 -4.12 -3.33
N ALA A 166 23.79 -3.13 -3.76
CA ALA A 166 23.90 -2.51 -5.07
C ALA A 166 25.27 -1.84 -5.28
N GLY A 167 25.88 -2.08 -6.43
CA GLY A 167 27.00 -1.29 -6.92
C GLY A 167 26.55 0.07 -7.46
N PRO A 168 27.49 0.99 -7.73
CA PRO A 168 27.18 2.25 -8.40
C PRO A 168 26.48 2.02 -9.75
N GLY A 169 25.32 2.65 -9.94
CA GLY A 169 24.53 2.55 -11.17
C GLY A 169 23.64 1.30 -11.29
N ASP A 170 23.71 0.34 -10.37
CA ASP A 170 22.78 -0.80 -10.35
C ASP A 170 21.34 -0.31 -10.23
N LYS A 171 20.40 -0.96 -10.93
CA LYS A 171 18.97 -0.60 -10.95
C LYS A 171 18.64 0.80 -11.49
N SER A 172 19.58 1.43 -12.22
CA SER A 172 19.38 2.71 -12.92
C SER A 172 18.32 2.71 -14.02
N THR A 173 17.85 1.54 -14.45
CA THR A 173 16.80 1.39 -15.48
C THR A 173 15.45 0.96 -14.91
N THR A 174 15.29 1.03 -13.58
CA THR A 174 14.03 0.72 -12.90
C THR A 174 13.17 1.97 -12.72
N GLY A 175 11.89 1.78 -12.39
CA GLY A 175 10.96 2.89 -12.11
C GLY A 175 11.42 3.80 -10.98
N MET A 176 12.28 3.31 -10.09
CA MET A 176 12.91 4.10 -9.01
C MET A 176 13.83 5.24 -9.52
N SER A 177 14.25 5.21 -10.78
CA SER A 177 15.33 6.07 -11.30
C SER A 177 15.02 7.57 -11.29
N ASP A 178 13.75 7.95 -11.42
CA ASP A 178 13.27 9.33 -11.36
C ASP A 178 12.24 9.57 -10.25
N ASP A 179 12.03 8.59 -9.37
CA ASP A 179 11.20 8.72 -8.18
C ASP A 179 11.79 9.74 -7.20
N THR A 180 10.93 10.62 -6.69
CA THR A 180 11.29 11.54 -5.61
C THR A 180 10.26 11.62 -4.50
N TYR A 181 10.73 11.96 -3.31
CA TYR A 181 9.95 11.92 -2.07
C TYR A 181 10.04 13.26 -1.34
N LYS A 182 8.89 13.80 -0.95
CA LYS A 182 8.83 15.01 -0.14
C LYS A 182 8.07 14.76 1.16
N PHE A 183 8.76 15.01 2.26
CA PHE A 183 8.19 15.01 3.60
C PHE A 183 7.85 16.45 3.96
N ASN A 184 6.58 16.83 3.87
CA ASN A 184 6.17 18.20 4.14
C ASN A 184 6.03 18.44 5.66
N ALA A 185 6.32 19.66 6.10
CA ALA A 185 6.27 20.05 7.51
C ALA A 185 4.86 20.02 8.12
N ASP A 186 3.81 19.98 7.29
CA ASP A 186 2.42 19.79 7.71
C ASP A 186 2.04 18.31 7.94
N GLY A 187 3.00 17.39 7.78
CA GLY A 187 2.80 15.94 7.92
C GLY A 187 2.32 15.25 6.65
N THR A 188 2.16 15.96 5.53
CA THR A 188 1.84 15.33 4.24
C THR A 188 3.09 14.74 3.58
N PHE A 189 2.91 13.63 2.88
CA PHE A 189 3.93 12.94 2.11
C PHE A 189 3.56 13.01 0.62
N THR A 190 4.51 13.43 -0.21
CA THR A 190 4.35 13.46 -1.66
C THR A 190 5.31 12.48 -2.29
N PHE A 191 4.77 11.56 -3.08
CA PHE A 191 5.53 10.66 -3.93
C PHE A 191 5.38 11.15 -5.38
N ASP A 192 6.48 11.53 -6.01
CA ASP A 192 6.53 11.89 -7.43
C ASP A 192 7.22 10.77 -8.19
N VAL A 193 6.53 10.18 -9.17
CA VAL A 193 6.99 9.04 -9.99
C VAL A 193 7.69 9.47 -11.27
N GLY A 194 8.07 10.75 -11.32
CA GLY A 194 8.82 11.34 -12.40
C GLY A 194 8.12 11.27 -13.77
N ALA A 195 8.91 11.36 -14.82
CA ALA A 195 8.43 11.35 -16.19
C ALA A 195 8.08 9.92 -16.66
N ASN A 196 8.68 8.91 -16.05
CA ASN A 196 8.46 7.51 -16.41
C ASN A 196 7.08 7.02 -15.95
N SER A 197 6.53 7.56 -14.86
CA SER A 197 5.27 7.08 -14.28
C SER A 197 5.29 5.57 -13.96
N GLU A 198 6.44 5.11 -13.46
CA GLU A 198 6.72 3.72 -13.14
C GLU A 198 7.34 3.64 -11.75
N ILE A 199 7.09 2.54 -11.03
CA ILE A 199 7.75 2.25 -9.76
C ILE A 199 8.47 0.90 -9.82
N PHE A 200 9.43 0.70 -8.91
CA PHE A 200 10.12 -0.59 -8.74
C PHE A 200 9.54 -1.35 -7.54
N GLY A 201 9.26 -2.66 -7.65
CA GLY A 201 8.67 -3.40 -6.53
C GLY A 201 8.63 -4.92 -6.65
N LYS A 202 8.21 -5.59 -5.57
CA LYS A 202 7.91 -7.03 -5.55
C LYS A 202 6.59 -7.33 -6.23
N GLY A 203 6.57 -8.28 -7.15
CA GLY A 203 5.41 -8.71 -7.91
C GLY A 203 4.25 -9.12 -7.01
N HIS A 204 4.49 -9.91 -5.97
CA HIS A 204 3.46 -10.24 -4.99
C HIS A 204 2.85 -9.00 -4.31
N ALA A 205 3.66 -8.07 -3.82
CA ALA A 205 3.17 -6.85 -3.18
C ALA A 205 2.41 -5.94 -4.16
N LEU A 206 2.96 -5.74 -5.36
CA LEU A 206 2.36 -4.91 -6.41
C LEU A 206 1.01 -5.48 -6.86
N SER A 207 0.96 -6.79 -7.15
CA SER A 207 -0.29 -7.44 -7.58
C SER A 207 -1.38 -7.37 -6.51
N THR A 208 -0.99 -7.47 -5.24
CA THR A 208 -1.88 -7.43 -4.08
C THR A 208 -2.49 -6.04 -3.91
N ASP A 209 -1.67 -4.99 -3.91
CA ASP A 209 -2.10 -3.64 -3.51
C ASP A 209 -2.61 -2.80 -4.69
N PHE A 210 -2.18 -3.10 -5.93
CA PHE A 210 -2.60 -2.41 -7.16
C PHE A 210 -3.59 -3.23 -8.02
N GLY A 211 -4.04 -4.38 -7.54
CA GLY A 211 -5.08 -5.19 -8.18
C GLY A 211 -4.61 -5.99 -9.41
N GLY A 212 -3.32 -6.28 -9.50
CA GLY A 212 -2.71 -7.07 -10.58
C GLY A 212 -1.37 -6.51 -11.05
N LEU A 213 -0.76 -7.18 -12.02
CA LEU A 213 0.60 -6.87 -12.50
C LEU A 213 0.66 -5.94 -13.72
N ARG A 214 -0.49 -5.53 -14.28
CA ARG A 214 -0.55 -4.56 -15.40
C ARG A 214 0.34 -4.95 -16.58
N ASP A 215 0.17 -6.19 -17.03
CA ASP A 215 0.94 -6.83 -18.10
C ASP A 215 2.45 -6.97 -17.85
N GLN A 216 2.92 -6.68 -16.64
CA GLN A 216 4.29 -6.96 -16.24
C GLN A 216 4.46 -8.42 -15.86
N THR A 217 5.65 -8.96 -16.15
CA THR A 217 6.08 -10.29 -15.72
C THR A 217 7.22 -10.12 -14.72
N PRO A 218 7.04 -10.52 -13.46
CA PRO A 218 8.12 -10.50 -12.48
C PRO A 218 9.31 -11.34 -12.96
N ASP A 219 10.51 -10.93 -12.57
CA ASP A 219 11.74 -11.65 -12.90
C ASP A 219 11.92 -12.92 -12.03
N GLY A 220 13.10 -13.53 -12.09
CA GLY A 220 13.42 -14.74 -11.33
C GLY A 220 13.40 -14.57 -9.80
N ASN A 221 13.39 -13.33 -9.30
CA ASN A 221 13.31 -12.97 -7.89
C ASN A 221 11.94 -12.41 -7.50
N ASP A 222 10.93 -12.52 -8.37
CA ASP A 222 9.63 -11.86 -8.24
C ASP A 222 9.74 -10.33 -8.21
N ASP A 223 10.75 -9.74 -8.86
CA ASP A 223 10.88 -8.29 -8.96
C ASP A 223 10.21 -7.79 -10.25
N VAL A 224 9.46 -6.69 -10.17
CA VAL A 224 8.92 -5.96 -11.33
C VAL A 224 9.65 -4.63 -11.43
N GLU A 225 10.57 -4.54 -12.40
CA GLU A 225 11.51 -3.43 -12.54
C GLU A 225 10.83 -2.09 -12.88
N ASN A 226 9.80 -2.12 -13.73
CA ASN A 226 9.11 -0.96 -14.27
C ASN A 226 7.59 -1.17 -14.22
N PHE A 227 7.01 -1.05 -13.02
CA PHE A 227 5.57 -1.21 -12.83
C PHE A 227 4.84 0.10 -13.15
N PRO A 228 3.98 0.14 -14.19
CA PRO A 228 3.30 1.38 -14.58
C PRO A 228 2.26 1.79 -13.56
N VAL A 229 2.26 3.06 -13.17
CA VAL A 229 1.29 3.64 -12.24
C VAL A 229 0.41 4.70 -12.91
N THR A 230 -0.82 4.83 -12.42
CA THR A 230 -1.76 5.89 -12.84
C THR A 230 -1.72 7.03 -11.84
N GLN A 231 -2.33 8.18 -12.16
CA GLN A 231 -2.45 9.28 -11.20
C GLN A 231 -3.20 8.86 -9.92
N ASP A 232 -4.25 8.05 -10.04
CA ASP A 232 -4.99 7.53 -8.88
C ASP A 232 -4.10 6.64 -7.97
N ASP A 233 -3.07 6.01 -8.53
CA ASP A 233 -2.09 5.26 -7.75
C ASP A 233 -1.11 6.19 -7.06
N VAL A 234 -0.60 7.21 -7.77
CA VAL A 234 0.28 8.24 -7.21
C VAL A 234 -0.39 8.97 -6.04
N ASP A 235 -1.69 9.23 -6.13
CA ASP A 235 -2.47 9.83 -5.05
C ASP A 235 -2.57 8.92 -3.81
N LYS A 236 -2.53 7.59 -4.01
CA LYS A 236 -2.48 6.59 -2.92
C LYS A 236 -1.06 6.38 -2.39
N LEU A 237 -0.04 6.52 -3.23
CA LEU A 237 1.38 6.50 -2.82
C LEU A 237 1.72 7.74 -1.99
N SER A 238 1.13 8.87 -2.36
CA SER A 238 1.11 10.08 -1.54
C SER A 238 0.18 9.90 -0.33
N GLY A 239 0.34 10.75 0.68
CA GLY A 239 -0.48 10.66 1.88
C GLY A 239 0.08 11.49 3.01
N THR A 240 0.31 10.84 4.14
CA THR A 240 0.88 11.45 5.34
C THR A 240 2.05 10.62 5.85
N TRP A 241 2.95 11.28 6.56
CA TRP A 241 4.07 10.64 7.24
C TRP A 241 4.17 11.10 8.70
N TYR A 242 4.75 10.25 9.54
CA TYR A 242 5.06 10.57 10.93
C TYR A 242 6.16 9.64 11.45
N ILE A 243 6.79 10.03 12.56
CA ILE A 243 7.87 9.24 13.18
C ILE A 243 7.39 8.69 14.52
N THR A 244 7.63 7.40 14.73
CA THR A 244 7.49 6.74 16.03
C THR A 244 8.85 6.21 16.49
N ALA A 245 8.94 5.70 17.72
CA ALA A 245 10.16 5.04 18.19
C ALA A 245 9.87 3.72 18.94
N PRO A 246 9.27 2.70 18.27
CA PRO A 246 9.06 1.40 18.87
C PRO A 246 10.34 0.80 19.44
N GLY A 247 10.35 0.45 20.73
CA GLY A 247 11.55 -0.07 21.41
C GLY A 247 12.74 0.90 21.40
N GLY A 248 12.50 2.20 21.21
CA GLY A 248 13.55 3.22 21.06
C GLY A 248 14.17 3.32 19.67
N VAL A 249 13.66 2.59 18.68
CA VAL A 249 14.12 2.63 17.28
C VAL A 249 13.27 3.59 16.49
N GLU A 250 13.84 4.70 16.03
CA GLU A 250 13.13 5.69 15.22
C GLU A 250 12.64 5.08 13.90
N THR A 251 11.35 5.19 13.62
CA THR A 251 10.71 4.60 12.44
C THR A 251 9.85 5.64 11.74
N ILE A 252 10.07 5.82 10.44
CA ILE A 252 9.22 6.63 9.56
C ILE A 252 8.04 5.75 9.11
N ASN A 253 6.83 6.26 9.23
CA ASN A 253 5.61 5.56 8.86
C ASN A 253 4.84 6.36 7.81
N PHE A 254 4.21 5.66 6.87
CA PHE A 254 3.40 6.22 5.81
C PHE A 254 1.94 5.76 5.89
N SER A 255 1.01 6.65 5.58
CA SER A 255 -0.36 6.28 5.27
C SER A 255 -0.51 5.85 3.80
N GLY A 256 -1.70 5.37 3.42
CA GLY A 256 -1.95 4.92 2.06
C GLY A 256 -1.00 3.79 1.65
N LEU A 257 -0.43 3.90 0.46
CA LEU A 257 0.57 2.99 -0.08
C LEU A 257 1.99 3.58 -0.09
N GLY A 258 2.25 4.64 0.69
CA GLY A 258 3.53 5.34 0.69
C GLY A 258 4.73 4.46 1.03
N PHE A 259 5.84 4.69 0.34
CA PHE A 259 7.08 3.92 0.45
C PHE A 259 8.26 4.77 -0.05
N VAL A 260 9.47 4.24 0.08
CA VAL A 260 10.69 4.77 -0.56
C VAL A 260 11.47 3.63 -1.22
N GLY A 261 12.06 3.90 -2.37
CA GLY A 261 12.87 2.95 -3.13
C GLY A 261 12.04 1.85 -3.80
N PHE A 262 12.00 0.67 -3.18
CA PHE A 262 11.40 -0.54 -3.75
C PHE A 262 10.16 -0.97 -2.98
N TYR A 263 9.07 -1.16 -3.71
CA TYR A 263 7.76 -1.44 -3.14
C TYR A 263 7.66 -2.86 -2.59
N THR A 264 7.36 -2.96 -1.29
CA THR A 264 7.23 -4.23 -0.55
C THR A 264 6.03 -4.25 0.39
N SER A 265 5.10 -3.30 0.27
CA SER A 265 3.94 -3.14 1.18
C SER A 265 4.29 -2.92 2.67
N SER A 266 5.55 -2.53 2.98
CA SER A 266 5.97 -2.29 4.37
C SER A 266 5.35 -1.03 4.97
N HIS A 267 5.39 0.08 4.23
CA HIS A 267 4.94 1.41 4.66
C HIS A 267 5.58 1.96 5.95
N ALA A 268 6.55 1.25 6.53
CA ALA A 268 7.32 1.64 7.70
C ALA A 268 8.82 1.36 7.47
N TYR A 269 9.66 2.29 7.91
CA TYR A 269 11.11 2.27 7.69
C TYR A 269 11.85 2.68 8.96
N GLU A 270 12.61 1.75 9.55
CA GLU A 270 13.56 2.04 10.63
C GLU A 270 14.66 2.98 10.11
N ILE A 271 14.95 4.05 10.85
CA ILE A 271 16.09 4.93 10.57
C ILE A 271 17.33 4.28 11.18
N LEU A 272 18.21 3.78 10.32
CA LEU A 272 19.47 3.15 10.72
C LEU A 272 20.58 4.17 10.96
N ASP A 273 20.68 5.16 10.08
CA ASP A 273 21.60 6.28 10.22
C ASP A 273 21.00 7.56 9.65
N ARG A 274 21.26 8.66 10.35
CA ARG A 274 20.86 10.02 9.95
C ARG A 274 21.94 11.04 10.31
N SER A 275 23.18 10.58 10.48
CA SER A 275 24.32 11.42 10.88
C SER A 275 24.87 12.26 9.73
N GLY A 276 24.72 11.82 8.47
CA GLY A 276 25.08 12.61 7.29
C GLY A 276 24.13 13.79 7.09
N ASP A 277 24.61 14.92 6.55
CA ASP A 277 23.80 16.13 6.39
C ASP A 277 22.63 15.94 5.41
N ASN A 278 22.90 15.33 4.27
CA ASN A 278 21.99 15.21 3.13
C ASN A 278 21.66 13.75 2.78
N SER A 279 21.85 12.83 3.72
CA SER A 279 21.56 11.40 3.55
C SER A 279 20.88 10.80 4.77
N MET A 280 20.16 9.70 4.57
CA MET A 280 19.68 8.81 5.62
C MET A 280 19.75 7.37 5.13
N SER A 281 20.09 6.45 6.02
CA SER A 281 20.00 5.02 5.79
C SER A 281 18.76 4.47 6.50
N LEU A 282 17.96 3.70 5.76
CA LEU A 282 16.67 3.19 6.20
C LEU A 282 16.61 1.67 6.06
N LYS A 283 15.72 1.04 6.81
CA LYS A 283 15.44 -0.39 6.69
C LYS A 283 13.96 -0.67 6.78
N ASN A 284 13.49 -1.62 5.97
CA ASN A 284 12.14 -2.17 6.10
C ASN A 284 12.16 -3.70 6.01
N TYR A 285 11.15 -4.34 6.56
CA TYR A 285 11.02 -5.80 6.54
C TYR A 285 9.89 -6.23 5.61
N TYR A 286 10.21 -7.09 4.64
CA TYR A 286 9.25 -7.69 3.74
C TYR A 286 8.84 -9.06 4.28
N THR A 287 7.66 -9.10 4.91
CA THR A 287 7.16 -10.27 5.63
C THR A 287 6.91 -11.49 4.73
N HIS A 288 6.54 -11.28 3.47
CA HIS A 288 6.25 -12.37 2.53
C HIS A 288 7.48 -13.25 2.25
N GLU A 289 8.66 -12.63 2.15
CA GLU A 289 9.92 -13.34 1.90
C GLU A 289 10.79 -13.49 3.15
N SER A 290 10.40 -12.87 4.26
CA SER A 290 11.22 -12.79 5.47
C SER A 290 12.58 -12.11 5.27
N ASN A 291 12.60 -11.08 4.42
CA ASN A 291 13.81 -10.34 4.04
C ASN A 291 13.77 -8.92 4.61
N ALA A 292 14.92 -8.41 5.07
CA ALA A 292 15.10 -6.99 5.31
C ALA A 292 15.71 -6.32 4.07
N TRP A 293 15.16 -5.16 3.71
CA TRP A 293 15.66 -4.29 2.66
C TRP A 293 16.27 -3.04 3.27
N PHE A 294 17.40 -2.62 2.71
CA PHE A 294 18.22 -1.52 3.21
C PHE A 294 18.33 -0.45 2.14
N TRP A 295 18.13 0.81 2.53
CA TRP A 295 18.08 1.94 1.61
C TRP A 295 19.01 3.03 2.05
N THR A 296 19.59 3.73 1.09
CA THR A 296 20.09 5.09 1.30
C THR A 296 19.21 6.03 0.52
N ILE A 297 18.75 7.12 1.13
CA ILE A 297 18.12 8.23 0.44
C ILE A 297 18.95 9.50 0.62
N THR A 298 18.90 10.39 -0.37
CA THR A 298 19.60 11.67 -0.35
C THR A 298 18.70 12.81 -0.83
N ASN A 299 18.98 14.02 -0.38
CA ASN A 299 18.39 15.26 -0.91
C ASN A 299 19.44 16.21 -1.53
N ARG A 300 20.64 15.70 -1.86
CA ARG A 300 21.64 16.46 -2.63
C ARG A 300 21.07 16.80 -4.01
N GLU A 301 21.41 17.94 -4.58
CA GLU A 301 21.10 18.25 -5.99
C GLU A 301 21.90 17.36 -6.96
#